data_AF-A0A4Q9PPM9-F1
#
_entry.id   AF-A0A4Q9PPM9-F1
#
_cell.length_a   1.000
_cell.length_b   1.000
_cell.length_c   1.000
_cell.angle_alpha   90.00
_cell.angle_beta   90.00
_cell.angle_gamma   90.00
#
_symmetry.space_group_name_H-M   'P 1'
#
loop_
_entity.id
_entity.type
_entity.pdbx_description
1 polymer ?
#
loop_
_entity_poly.entity_id
_entity_poly.type
_entity_poly.pdbx_seq_one_letter_code
_entity_poly.pdbx_strand_id
1 'polypeptide(L)'
;MFVRMPRRDLTDEGKALRLTLYANGHRPTNQEKWAVYAQIVALPGCQWYSRHLHSNWCSENDRVLANALRDYIVTCLHFVPNPTLQQMVLWANQASYDERQVVAATLEEFLSRNYVGPPGNGGP
;
A
#
# COMPACT_ATOMS: atom_id res chain seq x y z
N MET A 1 -16.68 23.11 -30.00
CA MET A 1 -16.89 21.66 -29.86
C MET A 1 -15.58 21.07 -29.36
N PHE A 2 -15.47 20.72 -28.07
CA PHE A 2 -14.25 20.15 -27.52
C PHE A 2 -14.27 18.63 -27.75
N VAL A 3 -13.46 18.15 -28.70
CA VAL A 3 -13.24 16.73 -28.90
C VAL A 3 -12.45 16.23 -27.68
N ARG A 4 -13.09 15.45 -26.80
CA ARG A 4 -12.38 14.71 -25.75
C ARG A 4 -11.43 13.75 -26.45
N MET A 5 -10.15 14.08 -26.47
CA MET A 5 -9.14 13.15 -26.97
C MET A 5 -9.21 11.86 -26.12
N PRO A 6 -9.12 10.67 -26.75
CA PRO A 6 -9.06 9.43 -26.01
C PRO A 6 -7.92 9.51 -24.99
N ARG A 7 -8.19 9.09 -23.75
CA ARG A 7 -7.12 8.97 -22.75
C ARG A 7 -6.09 8.00 -23.29
N ARG A 8 -4.83 8.46 -23.42
CA ARG A 8 -3.73 7.59 -23.78
C ARG A 8 -3.61 6.52 -22.71
N ASP A 9 -3.55 5.27 -23.15
CA ASP A 9 -3.41 4.11 -22.28
C ASP A 9 -2.03 3.48 -22.50
N LEU A 10 -1.50 2.88 -21.45
CA LEU A 10 -0.24 2.15 -21.52
C LEU A 10 -0.39 0.94 -22.45
N THR A 11 0.71 0.59 -23.12
CA THR A 11 0.81 -0.70 -23.81
C THR A 11 0.63 -1.85 -22.82
N ASP A 12 0.24 -3.02 -23.32
CA ASP A 12 0.05 -4.20 -22.47
C ASP A 12 1.35 -4.59 -21.73
N GLU A 13 2.49 -4.40 -22.38
CA GLU A 13 3.81 -4.59 -21.76
C GLU A 13 4.07 -3.59 -20.61
N GLY A 14 3.74 -2.31 -20.81
CA GLY A 14 3.87 -1.30 -19.75
C GLY A 14 2.92 -1.55 -18.56
N LYS A 15 1.74 -2.11 -18.83
CA LYS A 15 0.80 -2.57 -17.78
C LYS A 15 1.35 -3.79 -17.05
N ALA A 16 1.92 -4.76 -17.76
CA ALA A 16 2.51 -5.95 -17.18
C ALA A 16 3.65 -5.60 -16.22
N LEU A 17 4.55 -4.68 -16.59
CA LEU A 17 5.63 -4.21 -15.72
C LEU A 17 5.12 -3.64 -14.39
N ARG A 18 4.03 -2.86 -14.45
CA ARG A 18 3.37 -2.34 -13.24
C ARG A 18 2.76 -3.45 -12.38
N LEU A 19 2.08 -4.41 -12.99
CA LEU A 19 1.45 -5.51 -12.25
C LEU A 19 2.49 -6.38 -11.56
N THR A 20 3.60 -6.68 -12.24
CA THR A 20 4.71 -7.45 -11.67
C THR A 20 5.34 -6.75 -10.46
N LEU A 21 5.39 -5.41 -10.46
CA LEU A 21 5.94 -4.61 -9.36
C LEU A 21 5.21 -4.84 -8.02
N TYR A 22 3.91 -5.15 -8.04
CA TYR A 22 3.08 -5.38 -6.85
C TYR A 22 2.61 -6.84 -6.74
N ALA A 23 3.21 -7.76 -7.51
CA ALA A 23 2.82 -9.16 -7.50
C ALA A 23 3.08 -9.81 -6.13
N ASN A 24 2.28 -10.81 -5.78
CA ASN A 24 2.40 -11.57 -4.54
C ASN A 24 2.36 -10.73 -3.25
N GLY A 25 1.68 -9.57 -3.28
CA GLY A 25 1.61 -8.68 -2.13
C GLY A 25 2.90 -7.93 -1.84
N HIS A 26 3.86 -7.95 -2.77
CA HIS A 26 5.12 -7.19 -2.66
C HIS A 26 4.83 -5.70 -2.47
N ARG A 27 5.53 -5.09 -1.51
CA ARG A 27 5.48 -3.64 -1.28
C ARG A 27 6.75 -3.01 -1.81
N PRO A 28 6.73 -2.48 -3.04
CA PRO A 28 7.92 -1.97 -3.69
C PRO A 28 8.49 -0.74 -2.99
N THR A 29 9.81 -0.69 -2.90
CA THR A 29 10.58 0.48 -2.49
C THR A 29 10.48 1.60 -3.52
N ASN A 30 10.82 2.82 -3.12
CA ASN A 30 10.91 3.95 -4.04
C ASN A 30 11.89 3.68 -5.20
N GLN A 31 12.98 2.97 -4.92
CA GLN A 31 13.95 2.61 -5.95
C GLN A 31 13.34 1.66 -7.00
N GLU A 32 12.62 0.63 -6.57
CA GLU A 32 11.94 -0.31 -7.47
C GLU A 32 10.85 0.38 -8.31
N LYS A 33 10.06 1.27 -7.69
CA LYS A 33 9.05 2.09 -8.40
C LYS A 33 9.70 2.87 -9.54
N TRP A 34 10.76 3.62 -9.24
CA TRP A 34 11.42 4.44 -10.26
C TRP A 34 12.20 3.63 -11.30
N ALA A 35 12.69 2.45 -10.94
CA ALA A 35 13.28 1.51 -11.90
C ALA A 35 12.24 1.01 -12.92
N VAL A 36 11.04 0.64 -12.47
CA VAL A 36 9.95 0.24 -13.35
C VAL A 36 9.46 1.40 -14.21
N TYR A 37 9.37 2.61 -13.66
CA TYR A 37 9.08 3.80 -14.46
C TYR A 37 10.06 3.98 -15.63
N ALA A 38 11.37 3.86 -15.37
CA ALA A 38 12.39 4.01 -16.40
C ALA A 38 12.24 2.94 -17.51
N GLN A 39 11.93 1.70 -17.13
CA GLN A 39 11.64 0.62 -18.09
C GLN A 39 10.42 0.94 -18.95
N ILE A 40 9.32 1.41 -18.35
CA ILE A 40 8.09 1.73 -19.07
C ILE A 40 8.30 2.85 -20.09
N VAL A 41 9.01 3.92 -19.73
CA VAL A 41 9.24 5.06 -20.64
C VAL A 41 10.16 4.69 -21.82
N ALA A 42 11.02 3.69 -21.64
CA ALA A 42 11.86 3.16 -22.70
C ALA A 42 11.08 2.33 -23.74
N LEU A 43 9.86 1.88 -23.43
CA LEU A 43 9.04 1.10 -24.36
C LEU A 43 8.52 1.97 -25.53
N PRO A 44 8.47 1.42 -26.76
CA PRO A 44 7.85 2.12 -27.89
C PRO A 44 6.39 2.50 -27.61
N GLY A 45 6.03 3.77 -27.82
CA GLY A 45 4.66 4.27 -27.60
C GLY A 45 4.34 4.71 -26.17
N CYS A 46 5.29 4.60 -25.24
CA CYS A 46 5.12 4.95 -23.82
C CYS A 46 5.84 6.23 -23.39
N GLN A 47 6.48 6.97 -24.30
CA GLN A 47 7.28 8.17 -23.96
C GLN A 47 6.48 9.32 -23.33
N TRP A 48 5.15 9.32 -23.52
CA TRP A 48 4.24 10.28 -22.91
C TRP A 48 3.95 10.00 -21.44
N TYR A 49 4.33 8.82 -20.94
CA TYR A 49 4.05 8.38 -19.59
C TYR A 49 4.89 9.15 -18.57
N SER A 50 4.24 9.94 -17.72
CA SER A 50 4.92 10.85 -16.81
C SER A 50 5.18 10.25 -15.44
N ARG A 51 6.19 10.77 -14.74
CA ARG A 51 6.46 10.43 -13.33
C ARG A 51 5.25 10.64 -12.43
N HIS A 52 4.45 11.67 -12.67
CA HIS A 52 3.24 11.93 -11.89
C HIS A 52 2.19 10.82 -12.06
N LEU A 53 1.94 10.36 -13.29
CA LEU A 53 1.03 9.24 -13.54
C LEU A 53 1.54 7.94 -12.89
N HIS A 54 2.86 7.74 -12.86
CA HIS A 54 3.47 6.61 -12.17
C HIS A 54 3.33 6.69 -10.66
N SER A 55 3.66 7.84 -10.09
CA SER A 55 3.51 8.10 -8.66
C SER A 55 2.07 7.87 -8.21
N ASN A 56 1.08 8.45 -8.90
CA ASN A 56 -0.33 8.29 -8.54
C ASN A 56 -0.77 6.82 -8.61
N TRP A 57 -0.35 6.09 -9.64
CA TRP A 57 -0.69 4.67 -9.76
C TRP A 57 -0.05 3.85 -8.63
N CYS A 58 1.21 4.11 -8.28
CA CYS A 58 1.87 3.46 -7.16
C CYS A 58 1.20 3.80 -5.82
N SER A 59 0.90 5.06 -5.56
CA SER A 59 0.24 5.49 -4.31
C SER A 59 -1.12 4.85 -4.11
N GLU A 60 -1.90 4.66 -5.18
CA GLU A 60 -3.18 3.96 -5.08
C GLU A 60 -3.00 2.47 -4.72
N ASN A 61 -2.00 1.80 -5.29
CA ASN A 61 -1.71 0.40 -4.94
C ASN A 61 -1.14 0.27 -3.53
N ASP A 62 -0.25 1.18 -3.11
CA ASP A 62 0.24 1.26 -1.73
C ASP A 62 -0.93 1.39 -0.75
N ARG A 63 -1.91 2.23 -1.07
CA ARG A 63 -3.12 2.43 -0.27
C ARG A 63 -3.97 1.16 -0.18
N VAL A 64 -4.16 0.46 -1.30
CA VAL A 64 -4.90 -0.82 -1.32
C VAL A 64 -4.20 -1.86 -0.43
N LEU A 65 -2.89 -2.02 -0.56
CA LEU A 65 -2.12 -2.96 0.27
C LEU A 65 -2.10 -2.56 1.76
N ALA A 66 -2.05 -1.26 2.06
CA ALA A 66 -2.13 -0.73 3.42
C ALA A 66 -3.48 -1.06 4.07
N ASN A 67 -4.58 -0.81 3.36
CA ASN A 67 -5.92 -1.11 3.85
C ASN A 67 -6.12 -2.61 4.06
N ALA A 68 -5.70 -3.45 3.11
CA ALA A 68 -5.81 -4.91 3.25
C ALA A 68 -5.07 -5.45 4.49
N LEU A 69 -3.84 -4.96 4.73
CA LEU A 69 -3.09 -5.32 5.94
C LEU A 69 -3.80 -4.83 7.21
N ARG A 70 -4.35 -3.61 7.18
CA ARG A 70 -5.09 -3.06 8.32
C ARG A 70 -6.32 -3.89 8.64
N ASP A 71 -7.13 -4.23 7.65
CA ASP A 71 -8.35 -5.03 7.83
C ASP A 71 -8.03 -6.42 8.40
N TYR A 72 -6.92 -7.03 7.94
CA TYR A 72 -6.41 -8.27 8.50
C TYR A 72 -6.06 -8.11 9.99
N ILE A 73 -5.28 -7.10 10.35
CA ILE A 73 -4.87 -6.82 11.73
C ILE A 73 -6.07 -6.52 12.63
N VAL A 74 -7.02 -5.72 12.15
CA VAL A 74 -8.27 -5.42 12.87
C VAL A 74 -9.03 -6.71 13.20
N THR A 75 -9.09 -7.63 12.26
CA THR A 75 -9.71 -8.95 12.43
C THR A 75 -8.94 -9.78 13.46
N CYS A 76 -7.61 -9.86 13.35
CA CYS A 76 -6.78 -10.57 14.32
C CYS A 76 -6.94 -10.03 15.75
N LEU A 77 -6.94 -8.70 15.91
CA LEU A 77 -7.14 -8.02 17.19
C LEU A 77 -8.54 -8.21 17.77
N HIS A 78 -9.56 -8.42 16.93
CA HIS A 78 -10.90 -8.77 17.42
C HIS A 78 -10.89 -10.12 18.16
N PHE A 79 -10.13 -11.11 17.67
CA PHE A 79 -10.02 -12.42 18.32
C PHE A 79 -8.98 -12.45 19.45
N VAL A 80 -7.89 -11.69 19.32
CA VAL A 80 -6.84 -11.58 20.33
C VAL A 80 -6.56 -10.11 20.62
N PRO A 81 -7.29 -9.48 21.56
CA PRO A 81 -7.19 -8.05 21.82
C PRO A 81 -5.83 -7.59 22.34
N ASN A 82 -5.11 -8.46 23.06
CA ASN A 82 -3.78 -8.18 23.64
C ASN A 82 -2.75 -9.19 23.12
N PRO A 83 -2.35 -9.09 21.84
CA PRO A 83 -1.45 -10.08 21.27
C PRO A 83 -0.02 -9.91 21.78
N THR A 84 0.67 -11.03 21.97
CA THR A 84 2.11 -11.06 22.19
C THR A 84 2.86 -10.87 20.87
N LEU A 85 4.15 -10.51 20.94
CA LEU A 85 5.00 -10.43 19.75
C LEU A 85 5.02 -11.76 18.97
N GLN A 86 5.04 -12.90 19.67
CA GLN A 86 5.00 -14.22 19.04
C GLN A 86 3.70 -14.43 18.24
N GLN A 87 2.55 -13.97 18.75
CA GLN A 87 1.28 -14.05 18.02
C GLN A 87 1.28 -13.16 16.78
N MET A 88 1.82 -11.94 16.87
CA MET A 88 1.95 -11.05 15.71
C MET A 88 2.84 -11.66 14.62
N VAL A 89 3.96 -12.28 15.01
CA VAL A 89 4.87 -12.98 14.09
C VAL A 89 4.16 -14.20 13.44
N LEU A 90 3.37 -14.95 14.20
CA LEU A 90 2.58 -16.06 13.65
C LEU A 90 1.56 -15.55 12.61
N TRP A 91 0.88 -14.44 12.87
CA TRP A 91 -0.05 -13.84 11.91
C TRP A 91 0.62 -13.40 10.62
N ALA A 92 1.84 -12.84 10.71
CA ALA A 92 2.62 -12.47 9.54
C ALA A 92 2.93 -13.69 8.68
N ASN A 93 3.44 -14.75 9.29
CA ASN A 93 3.79 -15.99 8.60
C ASN A 93 2.56 -16.67 7.96
N GLN A 94 1.42 -16.70 8.66
CA GLN A 94 0.19 -17.31 8.15
C GLN A 94 -0.39 -16.59 6.92
N ALA A 95 -0.33 -15.26 6.91
CA ALA A 95 -0.82 -14.45 5.80
C ALA A 95 0.27 -14.06 4.78
N SER A 96 1.49 -14.59 4.94
CA SER A 96 2.65 -14.27 4.11
C SER A 96 2.96 -12.77 4.02
N TYR A 97 2.75 -12.04 5.13
CA TYR A 97 3.17 -10.65 5.28
C TYR A 97 4.58 -10.57 5.87
N ASP A 98 5.24 -9.43 5.65
CA ASP A 98 6.47 -9.09 6.36
C ASP A 98 6.18 -8.90 7.87
N GLU A 99 6.98 -9.56 8.71
CA GLU A 99 6.80 -9.55 10.16
C GLU A 99 6.87 -8.13 10.75
N ARG A 100 7.78 -7.30 10.26
CA ARG A 100 7.94 -5.93 10.77
C ARG A 100 6.72 -5.08 10.43
N GLN A 101 6.14 -5.28 9.24
CA GLN A 101 4.92 -4.58 8.83
C GLN A 101 3.72 -4.97 9.68
N VAL A 102 3.53 -6.26 9.95
CA VAL A 102 2.44 -6.72 10.82
C VAL A 102 2.60 -6.19 12.23
N VAL A 103 3.81 -6.27 12.81
CA VAL A 103 4.07 -5.74 14.15
C VAL A 103 3.81 -4.23 14.22
N ALA A 104 4.35 -3.46 13.27
CA ALA A 104 4.17 -2.01 13.24
C ALA A 104 2.68 -1.62 13.14
N ALA A 105 1.96 -2.19 12.18
CA ALA A 105 0.54 -1.88 11.99
C ALA A 105 -0.35 -2.39 13.14
N THR A 106 0.04 -3.48 13.81
CA THR A 106 -0.65 -3.96 15.03
C THR A 106 -0.47 -2.98 16.18
N LEU A 107 0.75 -2.45 16.37
CA LEU A 107 1.02 -1.44 17.39
C LEU A 107 0.27 -0.14 17.11
N GLU A 108 0.24 0.33 15.86
CA GLU A 108 -0.52 1.52 15.46
C GLU A 108 -2.02 1.37 15.76
N GLU A 109 -2.62 0.23 15.40
CA GLU A 109 -4.03 -0.04 15.63
C GLU A 109 -4.35 -0.28 17.12
N PHE A 110 -3.42 -0.89 17.87
CA PHE A 110 -3.58 -1.05 19.32
C PHE A 110 -3.48 0.31 20.05
N LEU A 111 -2.53 1.16 19.67
CA LEU A 111 -2.37 2.49 20.24
C LEU A 111 -3.56 3.40 19.88
N SER A 112 -4.06 3.34 18.65
CA SER A 112 -5.22 4.16 18.24
C SER A 112 -6.49 3.82 19.02
N ARG A 113 -6.68 2.55 19.39
CA ARG A 113 -7.82 2.09 20.21
C ARG A 113 -7.70 2.46 21.68
N ASN A 114 -6.48 2.49 22.22
CA ASN A 114 -6.21 2.76 23.63
C ASN A 114 -5.84 4.22 23.91
N TYR A 115 -5.69 5.06 22.88
CA TYR A 115 -5.45 6.49 23.03
C TYR A 115 -6.74 7.18 23.52
N VAL A 116 -6.80 7.42 24.84
CA VAL A 116 -7.73 8.37 25.43
C VAL A 116 -7.13 9.76 25.17
N GLY A 117 -7.73 10.54 24.28
CA GLY A 117 -7.31 11.92 24.04
C GLY A 117 -7.24 12.72 25.35
N PRO A 118 -6.47 13.83 25.40
CA PRO A 118 -6.46 14.67 26.58
C PRO A 118 -7.92 15.07 26.92
N PRO A 119 -8.32 15.05 28.20
CA PRO A 119 -9.65 15.48 28.59
C PRO A 119 -9.85 16.88 28.00
N GLY A 120 -10.85 17.02 27.13
CA GLY A 120 -11.19 18.30 26.55
C GLY A 120 -11.37 19.29 27.69
N ASN A 121 -10.69 20.43 27.62
CA ASN A 121 -10.93 21.54 28.53
C ASN A 121 -12.41 21.93 28.38
N GLY A 122 -13.25 21.36 29.24
CA GLY A 122 -14.55 21.90 29.57
C GLY A 122 -14.31 23.24 30.24
N GLY A 123 -14.24 24.29 29.42
CA GLY A 123 -14.30 25.66 29.88
C GLY A 123 -15.77 26.02 30.13
N PRO A 124 -16.10 26.61 31.30
CA PRO A 124 -17.44 27.09 31.62
C PRO A 124 -17.92 28.22 30.70
#